data_AF-A0A453C854-F1
#
_entry.id   AF-A0A453C854-F1
#
_cell.length_a   1.000
_cell.length_b   1.000
_cell.length_c   1.000
_cell.angle_alpha   90.00
_cell.angle_beta   90.00
_cell.angle_gamma   90.00
#
_symmetry.space_group_name_H-M   'P 1'
#
loop_
_entity.id
_entity.type
_entity.pdbx_description
1 polymer ?
#
loop_
_entity_poly.entity_id
_entity_poly.type
_entity_poly.pdbx_seq_one_letter_code
_entity_poly.pdbx_strand_id
1 'polypeptide(L)' 'MNIHCGESVTIEGQAYTVSAVTHRYQLRKGRYEPSEKRLDVLSTGRYILNLYLDSLLDKS' A
#
# COMPACT_ATOMS: atom_id res chain seq x y z
N MET A 1 7.41 12.22 3.20
CA MET A 1 6.24 11.67 3.91
C MET A 1 6.37 10.16 3.95
N ASN A 2 6.46 9.58 5.15
CA ASN A 2 6.45 8.12 5.30
C ASN A 2 4.97 7.72 5.35
N ILE A 3 4.54 6.92 4.39
CA ILE A 3 3.14 6.50 4.26
C ILE A 3 3.13 5.01 4.53
N HIS A 4 2.19 4.57 5.35
CA HIS A 4 2.08 3.19 5.81
C HIS A 4 0.78 2.54 5.33
N CYS A 5 0.75 1.20 5.30
CA CYS A 5 -0.48 0.48 4.97
C CYS A 5 -1.56 0.78 6.01
N GLY A 6 -2.82 0.88 5.57
CA GLY A 6 -3.95 1.24 6.41
C GLY A 6 -4.17 2.75 6.59
N GLU A 7 -3.22 3.58 6.17
CA GLU A 7 -3.42 5.04 6.18
C GLU A 7 -4.39 5.49 5.08
N SER A 8 -5.07 6.62 5.34
CA SER A 8 -5.95 7.28 4.39
C SER A 8 -5.19 8.30 3.56
N VAL A 9 -5.36 8.26 2.25
CA VAL A 9 -4.78 9.21 1.29
C VAL A 9 -5.87 9.80 0.42
N THR A 10 -5.76 11.09 0.11
CA THR A 10 -6.72 11.78 -0.76
C THR A 10 -6.18 11.86 -2.18
N ILE A 11 -6.95 11.36 -3.15
CA ILE A 11 -6.65 11.41 -4.58
C ILE A 11 -7.85 12.07 -5.25
N GLU A 12 -7.62 13.17 -5.95
CA GLU A 12 -8.67 13.90 -6.69
C GLU A 12 -9.91 14.25 -5.83
N GLY A 13 -9.70 14.52 -4.54
CA GLY A 13 -10.77 14.86 -3.59
C GLY A 13 -11.51 13.66 -2.97
N GLN A 14 -11.16 12.43 -3.34
CA GLN A 14 -11.70 11.21 -2.74
C GLN A 14 -10.68 10.53 -1.82
N ALA A 15 -11.17 9.97 -0.72
CA ALA A 15 -10.34 9.24 0.24
C ALA A 15 -10.21 7.77 -0.15
N TYR A 16 -8.97 7.27 -0.14
CA TYR A 16 -8.62 5.88 -0.37
C TYR A 16 -7.76 5.37 0.78
N THR A 17 -7.76 4.07 1.00
CA THR A 17 -6.91 3.41 1.99
C THR A 17 -5.73 2.74 1.31
N VAL A 18 -4.52 2.97 1.84
CA VAL A 18 -3.29 2.39 1.31
C VAL A 18 -3.27 0.89 1.59
N SER A 19 -3.28 0.08 0.52
CA SER A 19 -3.20 -1.37 0.62
C SER A 19 -1.77 -1.88 0.60
N ALA A 20 -0.87 -1.25 -0.18
CA ALA A 20 0.54 -1.64 -0.24
C ALA A 20 1.47 -0.46 -0.50
N VAL A 21 2.68 -0.55 0.06
CA VAL A 21 3.76 0.43 -0.12
C VAL A 21 4.97 -0.30 -0.71
N THR A 22 5.32 0.05 -1.95
CA THR A 22 6.43 -0.59 -2.67
C THR A 22 7.56 0.39 -2.90
N HIS A 23 8.77 0.00 -2.49
CA HIS A 23 10.00 0.73 -2.73
C HIS A 23 10.88 -0.06 -3.68
N ARG A 24 11.08 0.45 -4.90
CA ARG A 24 11.99 -0.17 -5.88
C ARG A 24 13.37 0.46 -5.77
N TYR A 25 14.37 -0.39 -5.62
CA TYR A 25 15.78 0.01 -5.62
C TYR A 25 16.48 -0.57 -6.86
N GLN A 26 17.48 0.16 -7.35
CA GLN A 26 18.33 -0.27 -8.45
C GLN A 26 19.78 -0.29 -8.00
N LEU A 27 20.52 -1.34 -8.36
CA LEU A 27 21.95 -1.42 -8.09
C LEU A 27 22.71 -0.55 -9.09
N ARG A 28 23.39 0.48 -8.60
CA ARG A 28 24.22 1.39 -9.40
C ARG A 28 25.59 1.52 -8.76
N LYS A 29 26.64 1.19 -9.51
CA LYS A 29 28.05 1.31 -9.08
C LYS A 29 28.31 0.70 -7.68
N GLY A 30 27.75 -0.47 -7.42
CA GLY A 30 27.93 -1.20 -6.15
C GLY A 30 27.07 -0.70 -4.98
N ARG A 31 26.11 0.21 -5.19
CA ARG A 31 25.16 0.65 -4.16
C ARG A 31 23.72 0.57 -4.65
N TYR A 32 22.80 0.21 -3.76
CA TYR A 32 21.37 0.27 -4.05
C TYR A 32 20.88 1.72 -3.93
N GLU A 33 20.38 2.25 -5.03
CA GLU A 33 19.80 3.59 -5.10
C GLU A 33 18.28 3.48 -5.28
N PRO A 34 17.48 4.32 -4.61
CA PRO A 34 16.02 4.31 -4.77
C PRO A 34 15.64 4.74 -6.19
N SER A 35 14.80 3.95 -6.85
CA SER A 35 14.34 4.19 -8.23
C SER A 35 12.89 4.62 -8.30
N GLU A 36 12.01 4.03 -7.51
CA GLU A 36 10.56 4.30 -7.56
C GLU A 36 9.93 4.05 -6.20
N LYS A 37 8.92 4.86 -5.86
CA LYS A 37 8.03 4.63 -4.73
C LYS A 37 6.60 4.58 -5.27
N ARG A 38 5.94 3.44 -5.07
CA ARG A 38 4.57 3.19 -5.52
C ARG A 38 3.67 2.92 -4.32
N LEU A 39 2.49 3.53 -4.34
CA LEU A 39 1.42 3.26 -3.40
C LEU A 39 0.29 2.59 -4.16
N ASP A 40 -0.09 1.40 -3.72
CA ASP A 40 -1.33 0.79 -4.18
C ASP A 40 -2.42 1.12 -3.17
N VAL A 41 -3.56 1.57 -3.67
CA VAL A 41 -4.66 2.09 -2.86
C VAL A 41 -5.96 1.41 -3.27
N LEU A 42 -6.85 1.26 -2.31
CA LEU A 42 -8.19 0.71 -2.50
C LEU A 42 -9.22 1.68 -1.94
N SER A 43 -10.45 1.61 -2.44
CA SER A 43 -11.55 2.27 -1.73
C SER A 43 -11.63 1.71 -0.31
N THR A 44 -11.93 2.56 0.66
CA THR A 44 -11.93 2.15 2.08
C THR A 44 -12.86 0.95 2.34
N GLY A 45 -14.01 0.90 1.66
CA GLY A 45 -14.91 -0.25 1.75
C GLY A 45 -14.29 -1.56 1.24
N ARG A 46 -13.56 -1.51 0.11
CA ARG A 46 -12.87 -2.68 -0.44
C ARG A 46 -11.75 -3.17 0.47
N TYR A 47 -10.99 -2.24 1.06
CA TYR A 47 -9.93 -2.56 2.01
C TYR A 47 -10.47 -3.30 3.25
N ILE A 48 -11.54 -2.78 3.86
CA ILE A 48 -12.18 -3.42 5.03
C ILE A 48 -12.74 -4.80 4.68
N LEU A 49 -13.39 -4.94 3.53
CA LEU A 49 -13.92 -6.24 3.08
C LEU A 49 -12.79 -7.27 2.93
N ASN A 50 -11.65 -6.89 2.37
CA ASN A 50 -10.50 -7.79 2.24
C ASN A 50 -9.99 -8.23 3.62
N LEU A 51 -9.79 -7.30 4.56
CA LEU A 51 -9.37 -7.63 5.92
C LEU A 51 -10.32 -8.63 6.59
N TYR A 52 -11.63 -8.45 6.41
CA TYR A 52 -12.61 -9.38 6.95
C TYR A 52 -12.49 -10.77 6.33
N LEU A 53 -12.41 -10.86 5.01
CA LEU A 53 -12.26 -12.14 4.30
C LEU A 53 -10.96 -12.85 4.67
N ASP A 54 -9.84 -12.14 4.74
CA ASP A 54 -8.55 -12.69 5.16
C ASP A 54 -8.66 -13.25 6.60
N SER A 55 -9.33 -12.54 7.51
CA SER A 55 -9.53 -13.02 8.89
C SER A 55 -10.42 -14.26 9.00
N LEU A 56 -11.27 -14.52 8.01
CA LEU A 56 -12.08 -15.74 7.96
C LEU A 56 -11.26 -16.92 7.43
N LEU A 57 -10.41 -16.68 6.42
CA LEU A 57 -9.50 -17.68 5.86
C LEU A 57 -8.43 -18.10 6.88
N ASP A 58 -7.93 -17.18 7.70
CA ASP A 58 -6.98 -17.51 8.77
C ASP A 58 -7.58 -18.40 9.88
N LYS A 59 -8.91 -18.52 9.95
CA LYS A 59 -9.63 -19.29 10.99
C LYS A 59 -10.06 -20.69 10.54
N SER A 60 -9.86 -21.05 9.28
CA SER A 60 -10.21 -22.37 8.72
C SER A 60 -9.04 -23.33 8.76
#